data_AF-A0A1Q3PKH1-F1
#
_entry.id   AF-A0A1Q3PKH1-F1
#
_cell.length_a   1.000
_cell.length_b   1.000
_cell.length_c   1.000
_cell.angle_alpha   90.00
_cell.angle_beta   90.00
_cell.angle_gamma   90.00
#
_symmetry.space_group_name_H-M   'P 1'
#
loop_
_entity.id
_entity.type
_entity.pdbx_description
1 polymer ?
#
loop_
_entity_poly.entity_id
_entity_poly.type
_entity_poly.pdbx_seq_one_letter_code
_entity_poly.pdbx_strand_id
1 'polypeptide(L)'
;MSAEPAADYKKYRLFWLVLSLGLSLLLIFLTFGMYRNAARKDRIGSRGKLVYMKITRRERGAGTLKFPNHIYAEYQGVEHDFTCGSKFFRGTMKADSIEVRLDLTSGAAALPGSGRVRHEAFLYVMIMGISLIMIWKSIQEFIKFS
;
A
#
# COMPACT_ATOMS: atom_id res chain seq x y z
N MET A 1 19.67 40.55 20.54
CA MET A 1 20.86 40.36 19.69
C MET A 1 20.39 39.80 18.36
N SER A 2 20.38 40.64 17.32
CA SER A 2 20.11 40.24 15.93
C SER A 2 21.30 39.42 15.46
N ALA A 3 21.17 38.09 15.44
CA ALA A 3 22.16 37.24 14.79
C ALA A 3 22.02 37.46 13.28
N GLU A 4 22.92 38.25 12.69
CA GLU A 4 23.05 38.32 11.24
C GLU A 4 23.28 36.90 10.71
N PRO A 5 22.46 36.39 9.79
CA PRO A 5 22.66 35.06 9.24
C PRO A 5 23.98 35.05 8.45
N ALA A 6 24.87 34.12 8.80
CA ALA A 6 26.16 33.94 8.15
C ALA A 6 26.02 33.88 6.61
N ALA A 7 26.98 34.44 5.86
CA ALA A 7 26.90 34.61 4.41
C ALA A 7 26.61 33.30 3.62
N ASP A 8 26.99 32.14 4.17
CA ASP A 8 26.71 30.82 3.59
C ASP A 8 25.28 30.31 3.80
N TYR A 9 24.48 30.96 4.65
CA TYR A 9 23.11 30.56 5.01
C TYR A 9 22.19 30.45 3.79
N LYS A 10 22.36 31.31 2.77
CA LYS A 10 21.56 31.26 1.53
C LYS A 10 21.78 29.97 0.73
N LYS A 11 23.02 29.45 0.66
CA LYS A 11 23.36 28.23 -0.10
C LYS A 11 22.77 26.99 0.57
N TYR A 12 22.91 26.91 1.90
CA TYR A 12 22.31 25.81 2.67
C TYR A 12 20.77 25.91 2.71
N ARG A 13 20.19 27.11 2.72
CA ARG A 13 18.72 27.30 2.70
C ARG A 13 18.06 26.76 1.44
N LEU A 14 18.61 27.09 0.26
CA LEU A 14 18.08 26.57 -1.01
C LEU A 14 18.25 25.05 -1.07
N PHE A 15 19.39 24.53 -0.62
CA PHE A 15 19.63 23.09 -0.53
C PHE A 15 18.60 22.38 0.37
N TRP A 16 18.33 22.91 1.57
CA TRP A 16 17.34 22.34 2.49
C TRP A 16 15.91 22.39 1.95
N LEU A 17 15.53 23.47 1.25
CA LEU A 17 14.23 23.60 0.60
C LEU A 17 14.06 22.61 -0.56
N VAL A 18 15.08 22.46 -1.41
CA VAL A 18 15.05 21.50 -2.53
C VAL A 18 15.01 20.06 -2.00
N LEU A 19 15.76 19.77 -0.94
CA LEU A 19 15.77 18.45 -0.30
C LEU A 19 14.40 18.10 0.33
N SER A 20 13.79 19.04 1.06
CA SER A 20 12.48 18.81 1.70
C SER A 20 11.38 18.62 0.67
N LEU A 21 11.32 19.47 -0.37
CA LEU A 21 10.37 19.35 -1.47
C LEU A 21 10.56 18.04 -2.25
N GLY A 22 11.81 17.70 -2.56
CA GLY A 22 12.15 16.46 -3.25
C GLY A 22 11.71 15.23 -2.47
N LEU A 23 11.96 15.20 -1.16
CA LEU A 23 11.54 14.10 -0.28
C LEU A 23 10.02 14.01 -0.18
N SER A 24 9.31 15.13 -0.01
CA SER A 24 7.85 15.13 0.06
C SER A 24 7.20 14.68 -1.26
N LEU A 25 7.71 15.13 -2.41
CA LEU A 25 7.23 14.68 -3.72
C LEU A 25 7.48 13.18 -3.93
N LEU A 26 8.64 12.67 -3.51
CA LEU A 26 8.95 11.25 -3.58
C LEU A 26 8.01 10.41 -2.70
N LEU A 27 7.72 10.86 -1.47
CA LEU A 27 6.77 10.20 -0.58
C LEU A 27 5.35 10.16 -1.17
N ILE A 28 4.90 11.28 -1.77
CA ILE A 28 3.59 11.33 -2.46
C ILE A 28 3.57 10.35 -3.63
N PHE A 29 4.63 10.31 -4.44
CA PHE A 29 4.71 9.42 -5.60
C PHE A 29 4.68 7.93 -5.21
N LEU A 30 5.46 7.54 -4.20
CA LEU A 30 5.47 6.17 -3.68
C LEU A 30 4.09 5.79 -3.11
N THR A 31 3.48 6.68 -2.32
CA THR A 31 2.15 6.49 -1.74
C THR A 31 1.09 6.30 -2.84
N PHE A 32 1.17 7.09 -3.92
CA PHE A 32 0.28 6.96 -5.07
C PHE A 32 0.46 5.62 -5.80
N GLY A 33 1.70 5.16 -5.99
CA GLY A 33 2.00 3.86 -6.58
C GLY A 33 1.42 2.69 -5.76
N MET A 34 1.60 2.74 -4.43
CA MET A 34 1.02 1.77 -3.51
C MET A 34 -0.52 1.77 -3.57
N TYR A 35 -1.13 2.96 -3.52
CA TYR A 35 -2.58 3.13 -3.66
C TYR A 35 -3.10 2.52 -4.98
N ARG A 36 -2.44 2.78 -6.11
CA ARG A 36 -2.86 2.24 -7.41
C ARG A 36 -2.79 0.71 -7.43
N ASN A 37 -1.74 0.14 -6.86
CA ASN A 37 -1.59 -1.31 -6.75
C ASN A 37 -2.66 -1.94 -5.86
N ALA A 38 -2.94 -1.33 -4.70
CA ALA A 38 -4.03 -1.76 -3.83
C ALA A 38 -5.40 -1.64 -4.55
N ALA A 39 -5.65 -0.52 -5.24
CA ALA A 39 -6.89 -0.28 -5.98
C ALA A 39 -7.08 -1.24 -7.16
N ARG A 40 -5.99 -1.72 -7.76
CA ARG A 40 -6.05 -2.77 -8.79
C ARG A 40 -6.46 -4.10 -8.17
N LYS A 41 -5.88 -4.50 -7.04
CA LYS A 41 -6.25 -5.73 -6.33
C LYS A 41 -7.70 -5.72 -5.84
N ASP A 42 -8.18 -4.58 -5.33
CA ASP A 42 -9.57 -4.43 -4.89
C ASP A 42 -10.56 -4.43 -6.06
N ARG A 43 -10.18 -3.90 -7.23
CA ARG A 43 -11.00 -4.03 -8.45
C ARG A 43 -11.15 -5.48 -8.89
N ILE A 44 -10.07 -6.26 -8.84
CA ILE A 44 -10.11 -7.70 -9.16
C ILE A 44 -11.03 -8.41 -8.14
N GLY A 45 -10.87 -8.14 -6.85
CA GLY A 45 -11.69 -8.71 -5.78
C GLY A 45 -13.17 -8.31 -5.79
N SER A 46 -13.57 -7.29 -6.56
CA SER A 46 -14.96 -6.79 -6.65
C SER A 46 -15.64 -7.01 -7.99
N ARG A 47 -14.88 -7.16 -9.08
CA ARG A 47 -15.42 -7.31 -10.45
C ARG A 47 -14.89 -8.52 -11.22
N GLY A 48 -13.90 -9.23 -10.70
CA GLY A 48 -13.40 -10.46 -11.32
C GLY A 48 -14.48 -11.54 -11.41
N LYS A 49 -14.29 -12.49 -12.34
CA LYS A 49 -15.16 -13.65 -12.48
C LYS A 49 -14.99 -14.55 -11.25
N LEU A 50 -16.10 -14.95 -10.66
CA LEU A 50 -16.10 -15.83 -9.51
C LEU A 50 -15.74 -17.26 -9.98
N VAL A 51 -14.71 -17.85 -9.38
CA VAL A 51 -14.24 -19.21 -9.70
C VAL A 51 -13.88 -19.94 -8.40
N TYR A 52 -14.01 -21.27 -8.42
CA TYR A 52 -13.55 -22.13 -7.34
C TYR A 52 -12.16 -22.67 -7.69
N MET A 53 -11.18 -22.38 -6.85
CA MET A 53 -9.80 -22.85 -6.99
C MET A 53 -9.53 -23.96 -6.00
N LYS A 54 -8.84 -25.02 -6.43
CA LYS A 54 -8.50 -26.15 -5.54
C LYS A 54 -7.34 -25.76 -4.64
N ILE A 55 -7.46 -25.98 -3.34
CA ILE A 55 -6.38 -25.64 -2.41
C ILE A 55 -5.27 -26.68 -2.53
N THR A 56 -4.05 -26.22 -2.83
CA THR A 56 -2.85 -27.07 -2.92
C THR A 56 -2.11 -27.11 -1.60
N ARG A 57 -1.92 -25.95 -0.96
CA ARG A 57 -1.12 -25.81 0.25
C ARG A 57 -1.68 -24.71 1.15
N ARG A 58 -1.42 -24.83 2.45
CA ARG A 58 -1.77 -23.81 3.45
C ARG A 58 -0.57 -23.57 4.34
N GLU A 59 -0.21 -22.32 4.56
CA GLU A 59 0.87 -21.94 5.48
C GLU A 59 0.32 -21.01 6.55
N ARG A 60 0.52 -21.43 7.79
CA ARG A 60 0.05 -20.70 8.96
C ARG A 60 1.11 -19.70 9.40
N GLY A 61 0.79 -18.42 9.30
CA GLY A 61 1.53 -17.35 9.94
C GLY A 61 1.00 -17.07 11.35
N ALA A 62 1.43 -15.94 11.94
CA ALA A 62 0.86 -15.47 13.20
C ALA A 62 -0.58 -14.93 13.04
N GLY A 63 -1.10 -14.85 11.81
CA GLY A 63 -2.44 -14.34 11.50
C GLY A 63 -2.59 -12.83 11.70
N THR A 64 -1.47 -12.11 11.76
CA THR A 64 -1.40 -10.64 11.86
C THR A 64 -1.13 -10.03 10.48
N LEU A 65 -1.35 -8.72 10.31
CA LEU A 65 -1.01 -8.01 9.06
C LEU A 65 0.47 -8.16 8.67
N LYS A 66 1.36 -8.30 9.66
CA LYS A 66 2.81 -8.47 9.47
C LYS A 66 3.21 -9.91 9.15
N PHE A 67 2.43 -10.89 9.63
CA PHE A 67 2.64 -12.31 9.39
C PHE A 67 1.29 -12.96 9.01
N PRO A 68 0.80 -12.70 7.79
CA PRO A 68 -0.49 -13.21 7.35
C PRO A 68 -0.45 -14.73 7.19
N ASN A 69 -1.62 -15.35 7.15
CA ASN A 69 -1.69 -16.74 6.72
C ASN A 69 -1.75 -16.77 5.19
N HIS A 70 -1.15 -17.78 4.60
CA HIS A 70 -1.11 -17.97 3.15
C HIS A 70 -1.92 -19.22 2.78
N ILE A 71 -2.72 -19.09 1.75
CA ILE A 71 -3.44 -20.21 1.11
C ILE A 71 -2.97 -20.23 -0.33
N TYR A 72 -2.43 -21.36 -0.75
CA TYR A 72 -2.06 -21.60 -2.13
C TYR A 72 -3.19 -22.40 -2.77
N ALA A 73 -3.68 -21.92 -3.91
CA ALA A 73 -4.71 -22.61 -4.66
C ALA A 73 -4.40 -22.60 -6.15
N GLU A 74 -4.78 -23.67 -6.83
CA GLU A 74 -4.53 -23.88 -8.24
C GLU A 74 -5.81 -23.72 -9.05
N TYR A 75 -5.67 -23.07 -10.20
CA TYR A 75 -6.70 -23.00 -11.22
C TYR A 75 -6.07 -23.16 -12.61
N GLN A 76 -6.52 -24.16 -13.37
CA GLN A 76 -6.04 -24.45 -14.73
C GLN A 76 -4.49 -24.61 -14.81
N GLY A 77 -3.86 -25.25 -13.82
CA GLY A 77 -2.41 -25.47 -13.80
C GLY A 77 -1.58 -24.29 -13.29
N VAL A 78 -2.21 -23.18 -12.88
CA VAL A 78 -1.53 -22.00 -12.33
C VAL A 78 -1.79 -21.94 -10.82
N GLU A 79 -0.71 -21.91 -10.04
CA GLU A 79 -0.77 -21.74 -8.58
C GLU A 79 -0.81 -20.25 -8.21
N HIS A 80 -1.72 -19.90 -7.31
CA HIS A 80 -1.93 -18.55 -6.80
C HIS A 80 -1.77 -18.52 -5.28
N ASP A 81 -1.01 -17.55 -4.76
CA ASP A 81 -0.88 -17.28 -3.33
C ASP A 81 -1.90 -16.22 -2.88
N PHE A 82 -2.68 -16.57 -1.85
CA PHE A 82 -3.62 -15.70 -1.18
C PHE A 82 -3.23 -15.45 0.27
N THR A 83 -2.85 -14.20 0.56
CA THR A 83 -2.75 -13.71 1.95
C THR A 83 -4.13 -13.49 2.55
N CYS A 84 -4.40 -14.10 3.70
CA CYS A 84 -5.68 -14.00 4.40
C CYS A 84 -5.53 -13.88 5.94
N GLY A 85 -6.60 -13.39 6.57
CA GLY A 85 -6.70 -13.28 8.03
C GLY A 85 -6.95 -14.63 8.71
N SER A 86 -6.71 -14.70 10.01
CA SER A 86 -6.86 -15.93 10.83
C SER A 86 -8.27 -16.52 10.80
N LYS A 87 -9.32 -15.70 10.79
CA LYS A 87 -10.72 -16.14 10.74
C LYS A 87 -11.03 -16.88 9.43
N PHE A 88 -10.63 -16.32 8.30
CA PHE A 88 -10.83 -16.92 6.98
C PHE A 88 -9.98 -18.19 6.81
N PHE A 89 -8.73 -18.17 7.28
CA PHE A 89 -7.85 -19.33 7.26
C PHE A 89 -8.40 -20.52 8.06
N ARG A 90 -8.97 -20.28 9.24
CA ARG A 90 -9.62 -21.35 10.03
C ARG A 90 -10.84 -21.93 9.32
N GLY A 91 -11.63 -21.09 8.64
CA GLY A 91 -12.79 -21.54 7.87
C GLY A 91 -12.44 -22.42 6.68
N THR A 92 -11.29 -22.18 6.05
CA THR A 92 -10.79 -22.93 4.87
C THR A 92 -10.01 -24.20 5.23
N MET A 93 -9.83 -24.52 6.50
CA MET A 93 -9.17 -25.77 6.93
C MET A 93 -9.96 -27.03 6.55
N LYS A 94 -11.28 -26.94 6.48
CA LYS A 94 -12.17 -28.07 6.13
C LYS A 94 -12.63 -28.06 4.68
N ALA A 95 -12.26 -27.05 3.91
CA ALA A 95 -12.68 -26.89 2.52
C ALA A 95 -11.58 -27.39 1.59
N ASP A 96 -11.94 -28.09 0.51
CA ASP A 96 -10.98 -28.54 -0.52
C ASP A 96 -10.79 -27.54 -1.66
N SER A 97 -11.69 -26.55 -1.76
CA SER A 97 -11.62 -25.45 -2.70
C SER A 97 -11.97 -24.12 -2.03
N ILE A 98 -11.47 -23.02 -2.59
CA ILE A 98 -11.80 -21.65 -2.18
C ILE A 98 -12.49 -20.90 -3.30
N GLU A 99 -13.46 -20.06 -2.93
CA GLU A 99 -14.07 -19.10 -3.83
C GLU A 99 -13.18 -17.88 -3.99
N VAL A 100 -12.79 -17.59 -5.23
CA VAL A 100 -11.85 -16.53 -5.57
C VAL A 100 -12.37 -15.74 -6.78
N ARG A 101 -12.06 -14.45 -6.84
CA ARG A 101 -12.31 -13.63 -8.03
C ARG A 101 -11.07 -13.61 -8.91
N LEU A 102 -11.19 -14.16 -10.12
CA LEU A 102 -10.15 -14.19 -11.14
C LEU A 102 -10.38 -13.06 -12.15
N ASP A 103 -9.34 -12.30 -12.44
CA ASP A 103 -9.31 -11.40 -13.59
C ASP A 103 -8.74 -12.15 -14.80
N LEU A 104 -9.62 -12.43 -15.77
CA LEU A 104 -9.28 -13.16 -16.99
C LEU A 104 -8.26 -12.44 -17.87
N THR A 105 -8.10 -11.11 -17.70
CA THR A 105 -7.16 -10.33 -18.52
C THR A 105 -5.74 -10.36 -17.98
N SER A 106 -5.58 -10.39 -16.65
CA SER A 106 -4.27 -10.34 -15.99
C SER A 106 -3.82 -11.67 -15.41
N GLY A 107 -4.71 -12.68 -15.37
CA GLY A 107 -4.46 -13.95 -14.69
C GLY A 107 -4.34 -13.79 -13.17
N ALA A 108 -4.55 -12.58 -12.63
CA ALA A 108 -4.44 -12.33 -11.20
C ALA A 108 -5.75 -12.70 -10.50
N ALA A 109 -5.62 -13.30 -9.33
CA ALA A 109 -6.73 -13.75 -8.52
C ALA A 109 -6.71 -13.01 -7.16
N ALA A 110 -7.89 -12.70 -6.63
CA ALA A 110 -8.02 -12.05 -5.32
C ALA A 110 -9.21 -12.63 -4.53
N LEU A 111 -9.04 -12.71 -3.21
CA LEU A 111 -10.13 -13.13 -2.32
C LEU A 111 -11.25 -12.07 -2.32
N PRO A 112 -12.53 -12.49 -2.40
CA PRO A 112 -13.67 -11.59 -2.33
C PRO A 112 -13.66 -10.84 -1.00
N GLY A 113 -13.82 -9.52 -1.05
CA GLY A 113 -13.85 -8.67 0.14
C GLY A 113 -12.49 -8.43 0.82
N SER A 114 -11.36 -8.77 0.19
CA SER A 114 -10.02 -8.51 0.76
C SER A 114 -9.72 -7.02 1.03
N GLY A 115 -10.48 -6.09 0.44
CA GLY A 115 -10.68 -4.70 0.91
C GLY A 115 -9.41 -3.94 1.28
N ARG A 116 -8.30 -4.20 0.58
CA ARG A 116 -6.96 -3.79 0.99
C ARG A 116 -6.80 -2.27 0.93
N VAL A 117 -7.48 -1.62 -0.02
CA VAL A 117 -7.50 -0.15 -0.10
C VAL A 117 -8.20 0.45 1.10
N ARG A 118 -9.31 -0.11 1.58
CA ARG A 118 -10.03 0.45 2.73
C ARG A 118 -9.19 0.38 4.02
N HIS A 119 -8.42 -0.69 4.19
CA HIS A 119 -7.54 -0.83 5.35
C HIS A 119 -6.31 0.07 5.28
N GLU A 120 -5.73 0.26 4.09
CA GLU A 120 -4.51 1.07 3.92
C GLU A 120 -4.81 2.55 3.59
N ALA A 121 -6.05 2.90 3.25
CA ALA A 121 -6.47 4.26 2.88
C ALA A 121 -6.15 5.29 3.97
N PHE A 122 -6.37 4.95 5.24
CA PHE A 122 -6.05 5.84 6.34
C PHE A 122 -4.54 6.18 6.38
N LEU A 123 -3.69 5.16 6.18
CA LEU A 123 -2.24 5.34 6.13
C LEU A 123 -1.84 6.22 4.93
N TYR A 124 -2.43 5.99 3.76
CA TYR A 124 -2.16 6.81 2.57
C TYR A 124 -2.57 8.28 2.76
N VAL A 125 -3.72 8.54 3.40
CA VAL A 125 -4.18 9.89 3.74
C VAL A 125 -3.23 10.55 4.74
N MET A 126 -2.76 9.81 5.76
CA MET A 126 -1.80 10.35 6.73
C MET A 126 -0.47 10.72 6.07
N ILE A 127 0.10 9.85 5.22
CA ILE A 127 1.37 10.13 4.54
C ILE A 127 1.24 11.34 3.61
N MET A 128 0.14 11.44 2.85
CA MET A 128 -0.14 12.62 2.03
C MET A 128 -0.29 13.89 2.89
N GLY A 129 -1.02 13.82 4.00
CA GLY A 129 -1.22 14.95 4.90
C GLY A 129 0.09 15.47 5.49
N ILE A 130 0.95 14.57 5.99
CA ILE A 130 2.28 14.93 6.53
C ILE A 130 3.15 15.56 5.44
N SER A 131 3.14 14.99 4.23
CA SER A 131 3.90 15.50 3.09
C SER A 131 3.47 16.93 2.72
N LEU A 132 2.16 17.20 2.71
CA LEU A 132 1.63 18.55 2.45
C LEU A 132 2.01 19.54 3.55
N ILE A 133 1.97 19.13 4.83
CA ILE A 133 2.40 19.97 5.96
C ILE A 133 3.88 20.31 5.86
N MET A 134 4.74 19.35 5.48
CA MET A 134 6.16 19.58 5.27
C MET A 134 6.41 20.62 4.15
N ILE A 135 5.71 20.47 3.02
CA ILE A 135 5.79 21.43 1.91
C ILE A 135 5.36 22.83 2.38
N TRP A 136 4.20 22.93 3.05
CA TRP A 136 3.66 24.19 3.54
C TRP A 136 4.61 24.88 4.52
N LYS A 137 5.11 24.15 5.53
CA LYS A 137 6.08 24.69 6.50
C LYS A 137 7.38 25.12 5.83
N SER A 138 7.90 24.32 4.91
CA SER A 138 9.14 24.63 4.19
C SER A 138 9.00 25.91 3.36
N ILE A 139 7.83 26.16 2.75
CA ILE A 139 7.54 27.40 2.03
C ILE A 139 7.41 28.58 3.01
N GLN A 140 6.70 28.41 4.12
CA GLN A 140 6.55 29.47 5.13
C GLN A 140 7.89 29.90 5.74
N GLU A 141 8.77 28.96 6.08
CA GLU A 141 10.11 29.28 6.58
C GLU A 141 10.94 30.00 5.51
N PHE A 142 10.84 29.59 4.24
CA PHE A 142 11.53 30.28 3.17
C PHE A 142 11.06 31.73 2.99
N ILE A 143 9.74 31.98 3.09
CA ILE A 143 9.15 33.33 2.98
C ILE A 143 9.49 34.20 4.20
N LYS A 144 9.38 33.68 5.43
CA LYS A 144 9.63 34.46 6.65
C LYS A 144 11.06 34.95 6.80
N PHE A 145 12.02 34.22 6.23
CA PHE A 145 13.43 34.55 6.27
C PHE A 145 13.96 35.08 4.92
N SER A 146 13.07 35.42 3.98
CA SER A 146 13.39 36.13 2.74
C SER A 146 13.21 37.63 2.89
#